data_AF-A0A7S2HD16-F1
#
_entry.id   AF-A0A7S2HD16-F1
#
_cell.length_a   1.000
_cell.length_b   1.000
_cell.length_c   1.000
_cell.angle_alpha   90.00
_cell.angle_beta   90.00
_cell.angle_gamma   90.00
#
_symmetry.space_group_name_H-M   'P 1'
#
loop_
_entity.id
_entity.type
_entity.pdbx_description
1 polymer ?
#
loop_
_entity_poly.entity_id
_entity_poly.type
_entity_poly.pdbx_seq_one_letter_code
_entity_poly.pdbx_strand_id
1 'polypeptide(L)'
;MTMTPVSMTGLQETIEIYENQRFWVGGGFSRKGLLPTDRCRAYSTFDGSLSWQSLQGASEGILGKGWHFDDSDDGFVPVGGANGTSDSDGWSYFVDFSSEALRNPSASKGMKHFVRRRRLVRTKTFQPDQFLPQEVHLECEYADSNEVDALSSKMLEALSIATLLRQKQHVTDKLAITLKAKLVDSLNIGDTVAPIPEAEDAHASTRLKNLRKELDGFAEKQETAISVIGKTLNFSGPEALSDRQSEISAKYFSKEERDLIATLAVKHLDPEYRLHCNEMSCTAETCEFYVVSCPNAGCTRRMSKKHLSHHDREECGYKIISCPLGCGDTFPRNRKDVHIADACSARIVSCPFAKVGCPTEVAAKDLAQHLEENVNSHLLLTSNRMMEYEKVFRDMNAKIGHLESENISLRNQLSVSLNKLNTVAADVKVNARKATSISKDVRHVGSQIKTTAKHLGDHEKHTKDEFLKIYKQLKIAGILK
;
A
#
# COMPACT_ATOMS: atom_id res chain seq x y z
N MET A 1 -1.67 -13.86 -35.06
CA MET A 1 -0.37 -14.38 -34.62
C MET A 1 -0.63 -15.68 -33.90
N THR A 2 -0.46 -16.79 -34.60
CA THR A 2 -0.58 -18.15 -34.04
C THR A 2 0.68 -18.41 -33.22
N MET A 3 0.56 -18.35 -31.89
CA MET A 3 1.64 -18.79 -31.00
C MET A 3 1.75 -20.30 -31.13
N THR A 4 2.90 -20.78 -31.60
CA THR A 4 3.30 -22.18 -31.53
C THR A 4 3.32 -22.61 -30.06
N PRO A 5 2.86 -23.83 -29.71
CA PRO A 5 3.01 -24.34 -28.36
C PRO A 5 4.50 -24.35 -28.00
N VAL A 6 4.84 -23.77 -26.85
CA VAL A 6 6.17 -23.92 -26.25
C VAL A 6 6.20 -25.36 -25.77
N SER A 7 6.91 -26.22 -26.52
CA SER A 7 7.22 -27.56 -26.05
C SER A 7 7.91 -27.46 -24.68
N MET A 8 7.51 -28.30 -23.71
CA MET A 8 8.14 -28.37 -22.37
C MET A 8 9.67 -28.53 -22.43
N THR A 9 10.19 -29.02 -23.56
CA THR A 9 11.58 -29.00 -23.95
C THR A 9 11.81 -27.90 -24.99
N GLY A 10 12.52 -26.83 -24.62
CA GLY A 10 12.89 -25.80 -25.61
C GLY A 10 12.72 -24.34 -25.19
N LEU A 11 12.46 -24.04 -23.92
CA LEU A 11 12.68 -22.66 -23.44
C LEU A 11 14.17 -22.34 -23.60
N GLN A 12 14.47 -21.37 -24.45
CA GLN A 12 15.82 -20.90 -24.70
C GLN A 12 15.99 -19.49 -24.16
N GLU A 13 17.09 -19.27 -23.45
CA GLU A 13 17.46 -17.96 -22.94
C GLU A 13 18.90 -17.64 -23.35
N THR A 14 19.09 -16.48 -23.95
CA THR A 14 20.43 -15.95 -24.19
C THR A 14 20.94 -15.28 -22.92
N ILE A 15 22.01 -15.81 -22.37
CA ILE A 15 22.71 -15.21 -21.23
C ILE A 15 23.91 -14.42 -21.71
N GLU A 16 24.27 -13.38 -20.97
CA GLU A 16 25.45 -12.57 -21.22
C GLU A 16 26.43 -12.61 -20.05
N ILE A 17 27.71 -12.72 -20.38
CA ILE A 17 28.83 -12.53 -19.46
C ILE A 17 29.83 -11.56 -20.09
N TYR A 18 30.77 -11.08 -19.31
CA TYR A 18 31.75 -10.11 -19.74
C TYR A 18 33.15 -10.62 -19.45
N GLU A 19 33.99 -10.66 -20.49
CA GLU A 19 35.43 -10.85 -20.33
C GLU A 19 36.07 -9.52 -19.92
N ASN A 20 36.89 -9.53 -18.87
CA ASN A 20 37.47 -8.35 -18.26
C ASN A 20 39.00 -8.37 -18.36
N GLN A 21 39.60 -7.24 -18.76
CA GLN A 21 41.05 -7.08 -18.82
C GLN A 21 41.49 -5.72 -18.29
N ARG A 22 42.68 -5.67 -17.70
CA ARG A 22 43.31 -4.44 -17.21
C ARG A 22 44.56 -4.12 -18.01
N PHE A 23 44.75 -2.84 -18.31
CA PHE A 23 45.91 -2.31 -19.00
C PHE A 23 47.09 -2.15 -18.05
N TRP A 24 48.25 -2.65 -18.47
CA TRP A 24 49.53 -2.44 -17.81
C TRP A 24 50.48 -1.69 -18.73
N VAL A 25 51.18 -0.70 -18.17
CA VAL A 25 52.20 0.07 -18.90
C VAL A 25 53.32 -0.89 -19.33
N GLY A 26 53.62 -0.93 -20.64
CA GLY A 26 54.62 -1.85 -21.22
C GLY A 26 54.12 -3.27 -21.52
N GLY A 27 53.02 -3.72 -20.92
CA GLY A 27 52.48 -5.09 -21.08
C GLY A 27 51.12 -5.19 -21.80
N GLY A 28 50.43 -4.07 -22.01
CA GLY A 28 49.13 -4.06 -22.68
C GLY A 28 47.98 -4.56 -21.79
N PHE A 29 46.85 -4.91 -22.42
CA PHE A 29 45.68 -5.44 -21.70
C PHE A 29 45.87 -6.93 -21.39
N SER A 30 45.62 -7.33 -20.14
CA SER A 30 45.75 -8.72 -19.71
C SER A 30 44.71 -9.12 -18.66
N ARG A 31 44.23 -10.36 -18.73
CA ARG A 31 43.36 -11.01 -17.72
C ARG A 31 44.11 -11.30 -16.43
N LYS A 32 45.39 -11.68 -16.52
CA LYS A 32 46.26 -11.94 -15.36
C LYS A 32 46.63 -10.67 -14.60
N GLY A 33 46.39 -9.52 -15.24
CA GLY A 33 46.68 -8.21 -14.69
C GLY A 33 45.57 -7.60 -13.83
N LEU A 34 44.47 -8.32 -13.58
CA LEU A 34 43.39 -7.83 -12.70
C LEU A 34 43.86 -7.74 -11.25
N LEU A 35 43.50 -6.66 -10.57
CA LEU A 35 43.88 -6.42 -9.18
C LEU A 35 42.95 -7.18 -8.22
N PRO A 36 43.42 -7.58 -7.02
CA PRO A 36 42.54 -8.13 -6.00
C PRO A 36 41.41 -7.19 -5.56
N THR A 37 41.61 -5.87 -5.74
CA THR A 37 40.62 -4.83 -5.47
C THR A 37 39.63 -4.63 -6.62
N ASP A 38 39.86 -5.22 -7.78
CA ASP A 38 38.89 -5.19 -8.88
C ASP A 38 37.68 -6.03 -8.51
N ARG A 39 36.49 -5.47 -8.70
CA ARG A 39 35.23 -6.17 -8.35
C ARG A 39 34.96 -7.42 -9.19
N CYS A 40 35.65 -7.56 -10.32
CA CYS A 40 35.46 -8.65 -11.25
C CYS A 40 36.77 -9.39 -11.52
N ARG A 41 36.66 -10.71 -11.68
CA ARG A 41 37.70 -11.58 -12.23
C ARG A 41 37.68 -11.56 -13.77
N ALA A 42 38.43 -12.46 -14.40
CA ALA A 42 38.57 -12.53 -15.86
C ALA A 42 37.23 -12.62 -16.60
N TYR A 43 36.22 -13.24 -15.99
CA TYR A 43 34.84 -13.25 -16.48
C TYR A 43 33.89 -12.80 -15.38
N SER A 44 32.82 -12.10 -15.72
CA SER A 44 31.83 -11.67 -14.73
C SER A 44 30.46 -11.39 -15.32
N THR A 45 29.45 -11.29 -14.47
CA THR A 45 28.17 -10.66 -14.84
C THR A 45 28.34 -9.16 -15.10
N PHE A 46 27.31 -8.50 -15.65
CA PHE A 46 27.38 -7.06 -15.96
C PHE A 46 27.74 -6.24 -14.72
N ASP A 47 27.10 -6.52 -13.58
CA ASP A 47 27.35 -5.86 -12.30
C ASP A 47 28.60 -6.39 -11.55
N GLY A 48 29.34 -7.34 -12.12
CA GLY A 48 30.54 -7.91 -11.53
C GLY A 48 30.33 -8.64 -10.20
N SER A 49 29.10 -8.79 -9.70
CA SER A 49 28.81 -9.40 -8.41
C SER A 49 29.10 -10.90 -8.40
N LEU A 50 28.93 -11.55 -9.55
CA LEU A 50 29.44 -12.89 -9.84
C LEU A 50 30.62 -12.78 -10.80
N SER A 51 31.72 -13.47 -10.49
CA SER A 51 32.90 -13.48 -11.33
C SER A 51 33.74 -14.74 -11.19
N TRP A 52 34.43 -15.09 -12.29
CA TRP A 52 35.15 -16.34 -12.47
C TRP A 52 36.53 -16.11 -13.10
N GLN A 53 37.48 -17.01 -12.82
CA GLN A 53 38.83 -16.94 -13.39
C GLN A 53 38.91 -17.54 -14.80
N SER A 54 38.03 -18.49 -15.11
CA SER A 54 37.99 -19.21 -16.38
C SER A 54 36.60 -19.14 -17.00
N LEU A 55 36.54 -19.32 -18.32
CA LEU A 55 35.28 -19.37 -19.06
C LEU A 55 34.46 -20.61 -18.70
N GLN A 56 35.14 -21.73 -18.42
CA GLN A 56 34.50 -22.95 -17.92
C GLN A 56 33.81 -22.71 -16.58
N GLY A 57 34.50 -22.09 -15.61
CA GLY A 57 33.90 -21.79 -14.32
C GLY A 57 32.73 -20.82 -14.43
N ALA A 58 32.77 -19.89 -15.38
CA ALA A 58 31.62 -19.03 -15.70
C ALA A 58 30.44 -19.81 -16.29
N SER A 59 30.73 -20.77 -17.18
CA SER A 59 29.71 -21.62 -17.80
C SER A 59 28.99 -22.47 -16.76
N GLU A 60 29.73 -23.15 -15.88
CA GLU A 60 29.15 -24.00 -14.83
C GLU A 60 28.42 -23.16 -13.75
N GLY A 61 28.99 -22.01 -13.37
CA GLY A 61 28.48 -21.21 -12.27
C GLY A 61 27.31 -20.28 -12.58
N ILE A 62 26.99 -20.06 -13.87
CA ILE A 62 25.87 -19.21 -14.28
C ILE A 62 24.57 -20.00 -14.54
N LEU A 63 24.68 -21.32 -14.74
CA LEU A 63 23.53 -22.17 -14.98
C LEU A 63 22.75 -22.38 -13.67
N GLY A 64 21.42 -22.24 -13.79
CA GLY A 64 20.50 -22.66 -12.74
C GLY A 64 20.10 -24.12 -12.93
N LYS A 65 19.42 -24.67 -11.93
CA LYS A 65 18.82 -26.02 -11.98
C LYS A 65 17.95 -26.15 -13.24
N GLY A 66 18.23 -27.16 -14.07
CA GLY A 66 17.51 -27.47 -15.31
C GLY A 66 17.86 -26.68 -16.53
N TRP A 67 18.87 -25.83 -16.43
CA TRP A 67 19.47 -25.18 -17.56
C TRP A 67 20.77 -25.88 -17.98
N HIS A 68 20.96 -26.02 -19.28
CA HIS A 68 22.16 -26.57 -19.88
C HIS A 68 22.49 -25.78 -21.13
N PHE A 69 23.75 -25.81 -21.52
CA PHE A 69 24.13 -25.32 -22.83
C PHE A 69 23.92 -26.42 -23.86
N ASP A 70 23.64 -26.02 -25.10
CA ASP A 70 23.72 -26.96 -26.20
C ASP A 70 25.20 -27.30 -26.44
N ASP A 71 25.51 -28.60 -26.41
CA ASP A 71 26.85 -29.13 -26.66
C ASP A 71 27.28 -28.95 -28.12
N SER A 72 26.33 -28.68 -29.03
CA SER A 72 26.59 -28.38 -30.43
C SER A 72 26.92 -26.91 -30.73
N ASP A 73 26.81 -26.02 -29.74
CA ASP A 73 27.07 -24.57 -29.88
C ASP A 73 28.56 -24.22 -29.67
N ASP A 74 29.04 -23.19 -30.37
CA ASP A 74 30.44 -22.71 -30.39
C ASP A 74 30.91 -22.11 -29.04
N GLY A 75 30.08 -22.19 -28.00
CA GLY A 75 30.35 -21.64 -26.69
C GLY A 75 29.94 -20.17 -26.57
N PHE A 76 30.64 -19.44 -25.71
CA PHE A 76 30.39 -18.01 -25.52
C PHE A 76 30.97 -17.21 -26.69
N VAL A 77 30.11 -16.59 -27.49
CA VAL A 77 30.49 -15.80 -28.66
C VAL A 77 30.52 -14.30 -28.34
N PRO A 78 31.55 -13.55 -28.79
CA PRO A 78 31.63 -12.12 -28.57
C PRO A 78 30.60 -11.36 -29.42
N VAL A 79 29.96 -10.36 -28.83
CA VAL A 79 29.00 -9.49 -29.53
C VAL A 79 29.54 -8.07 -29.57
N GLY A 80 29.91 -7.59 -30.76
CA GLY A 80 30.50 -6.26 -30.99
C GLY A 80 29.87 -5.48 -32.14
N GLY A 81 30.07 -4.16 -32.17
CA GLY A 81 29.88 -3.31 -33.36
C GLY A 81 28.48 -2.72 -33.63
N ALA A 82 27.39 -3.21 -33.02
CA ALA A 82 26.04 -2.79 -33.41
C ALA A 82 25.60 -1.40 -32.91
N ASN A 83 26.13 -0.93 -31.76
CA ASN A 83 25.64 0.29 -31.08
C ASN A 83 26.69 1.40 -30.92
N GLY A 84 27.86 1.30 -31.56
CA GLY A 84 28.93 2.32 -31.48
C GLY A 84 29.63 2.44 -30.12
N THR A 85 29.43 1.48 -29.21
CA THR A 85 29.98 1.48 -27.83
C THR A 85 31.18 0.54 -27.64
N SER A 86 31.58 -0.20 -28.68
CA SER A 86 32.69 -1.17 -28.67
C SER A 86 33.52 -1.04 -29.95
N ASP A 87 34.77 -1.50 -29.90
CA ASP A 87 35.66 -1.59 -31.07
C ASP A 87 35.27 -2.76 -32.01
N SER A 88 36.04 -2.94 -33.09
CA SER A 88 35.85 -4.01 -34.07
C SER A 88 35.93 -5.42 -33.48
N ASP A 89 36.64 -5.58 -32.36
CA ASP A 89 36.85 -6.85 -31.68
C ASP A 89 35.85 -7.06 -30.51
N GLY A 90 34.91 -6.12 -30.34
CA GLY A 90 33.86 -6.13 -29.32
C GLY A 90 34.29 -5.62 -27.94
N TRP A 91 35.45 -4.96 -27.82
CA TRP A 91 35.90 -4.37 -26.56
C TRP A 91 35.33 -2.97 -26.34
N SER A 92 34.80 -2.75 -25.15
CA SER A 92 34.47 -1.43 -24.61
C SER A 92 35.50 -1.04 -23.56
N TYR A 93 35.90 0.23 -23.57
CA TYR A 93 36.96 0.78 -22.73
C TYR A 93 36.39 1.67 -21.63
N PHE A 94 36.95 1.56 -20.42
CA PHE A 94 36.48 2.27 -19.23
C PHE A 94 37.64 2.74 -18.36
N VAL A 95 37.36 3.73 -17.51
CA VAL A 95 38.33 4.25 -16.53
C VAL A 95 38.68 3.19 -15.49
N ASP A 96 37.67 2.54 -14.93
CA ASP A 96 37.78 1.45 -13.96
C ASP A 96 36.55 0.53 -14.04
N PHE A 97 36.46 -0.45 -13.13
CA PHE A 97 35.32 -1.37 -13.05
C PHE A 97 34.18 -0.84 -12.15
N SER A 98 34.16 0.42 -11.72
CA SER A 98 33.09 0.95 -10.87
C SER A 98 31.74 0.97 -11.61
N SER A 99 30.62 0.86 -10.88
CA SER A 99 29.28 0.87 -11.49
C SER A 99 28.98 2.16 -12.26
N GLU A 100 29.57 3.28 -11.83
CA GLU A 100 29.45 4.57 -12.52
C GLU A 100 30.21 4.56 -13.85
N ALA A 101 31.45 4.05 -13.87
CA ALA A 101 32.25 3.99 -15.08
C ALA A 101 31.63 3.05 -16.12
N LEU A 102 31.12 1.89 -15.70
CA LEU A 102 30.54 0.89 -16.59
C LEU A 102 29.30 1.36 -17.37
N ARG A 103 28.63 2.43 -16.92
CA ARG A 103 27.51 3.04 -17.64
C ARG A 103 27.94 3.86 -18.86
N ASN A 104 29.21 4.22 -18.95
CA ASN A 104 29.74 5.13 -19.97
C ASN A 104 30.87 4.44 -20.77
N PRO A 105 30.54 3.47 -21.65
CA PRO A 105 31.54 2.78 -22.45
C PRO A 105 32.13 3.67 -23.54
N SER A 106 33.43 3.48 -23.83
CA SER A 106 34.09 4.06 -25.00
C SER A 106 34.42 2.98 -26.02
N ALA A 107 34.15 3.23 -27.31
CA ALA A 107 34.52 2.34 -28.41
C ALA A 107 36.01 2.36 -28.74
N SER A 108 36.76 3.37 -28.28
CA SER A 108 38.20 3.47 -28.50
C SER A 108 38.97 3.64 -27.19
N LYS A 109 40.21 3.13 -27.18
CA LYS A 109 41.12 3.30 -26.05
C LYS A 109 41.59 4.77 -25.95
N GLY A 110 41.23 5.43 -24.85
CA GLY A 110 41.72 6.75 -24.48
C GLY A 110 42.79 6.67 -23.39
N MET A 111 43.41 7.80 -23.05
CA MET A 111 44.49 7.86 -22.04
C MET A 111 44.06 7.43 -20.64
N LYS A 112 42.78 7.65 -20.30
CA LYS A 112 42.22 7.32 -18.98
C LYS A 112 41.63 5.90 -18.91
N HIS A 113 41.61 5.16 -20.02
CA HIS A 113 40.97 3.84 -20.07
C HIS A 113 41.95 2.75 -19.64
N PHE A 114 41.90 2.39 -18.37
CA PHE A 114 42.76 1.36 -17.79
C PHE A 114 42.13 -0.02 -17.79
N VAL A 115 40.84 -0.14 -18.07
CA VAL A 115 40.16 -1.43 -18.15
C VAL A 115 39.34 -1.53 -19.42
N ARG A 116 39.13 -2.76 -19.89
CA ARG A 116 38.25 -3.05 -21.00
C ARG A 116 37.39 -4.28 -20.71
N ARG A 117 36.18 -4.30 -21.27
CA ARG A 117 35.25 -5.42 -21.18
C ARG A 117 34.77 -5.81 -22.56
N ARG A 118 34.58 -7.10 -22.78
CA ARG A 118 33.96 -7.63 -24.00
C ARG A 118 32.74 -8.45 -23.63
N ARG A 119 31.59 -8.11 -24.21
CA ARG A 119 30.35 -8.83 -23.99
C ARG A 119 30.38 -10.14 -24.75
N LEU A 120 30.13 -11.24 -24.05
CA LEU A 120 30.00 -12.58 -24.59
C LEU A 120 28.59 -13.08 -24.33
N VAL A 121 27.98 -13.72 -25.31
CA VAL A 121 26.64 -14.32 -25.16
C VAL A 121 26.68 -15.80 -25.44
N ARG A 122 25.78 -16.55 -24.81
CA ARG A 122 25.55 -17.97 -25.11
C ARG A 122 24.09 -18.28 -24.84
N THR A 123 23.52 -19.20 -25.62
CA THR A 123 22.14 -19.65 -25.40
C THR A 123 22.14 -20.88 -24.52
N LYS A 124 21.38 -20.83 -23.43
CA LYS A 124 21.05 -21.99 -22.60
C LYS A 124 19.64 -22.46 -22.94
N THR A 125 19.40 -23.75 -22.83
CA THR A 125 18.11 -24.38 -23.02
C THR A 125 17.67 -25.00 -21.70
N PHE A 126 16.37 -25.04 -21.45
CA PHE A 126 15.79 -25.70 -20.30
C PHE A 126 15.40 -27.15 -20.66
N GLN A 127 15.87 -28.12 -19.87
CA GLN A 127 15.48 -29.53 -19.94
C GLN A 127 15.00 -30.01 -18.57
N PRO A 128 13.76 -30.51 -18.47
CA PRO A 128 13.19 -31.02 -17.22
C PRO A 128 13.76 -32.38 -16.79
N ASP A 129 14.38 -33.12 -17.72
CA ASP A 129 14.84 -34.51 -17.56
C ASP A 129 15.82 -34.72 -16.38
N GLN A 130 16.46 -33.66 -15.89
CA GLN A 130 17.37 -33.72 -14.75
C GLN A 130 16.68 -33.76 -13.38
N PHE A 131 15.38 -33.42 -13.25
CA PHE A 131 14.70 -33.35 -11.94
C PHE A 131 13.35 -34.05 -11.90
N LEU A 132 12.84 -34.56 -13.01
CA LEU A 132 11.57 -35.27 -13.02
C LEU A 132 11.72 -36.65 -13.68
N PRO A 133 11.10 -37.70 -13.11
CA PRO A 133 10.98 -38.97 -13.80
C PRO A 133 10.42 -38.79 -15.21
N GLN A 134 10.86 -39.63 -16.14
CA GLN A 134 10.37 -39.63 -17.53
C GLN A 134 8.84 -39.71 -17.62
N GLU A 135 8.23 -40.46 -16.72
CA GLU A 135 6.79 -40.58 -16.57
C GLU A 135 6.08 -39.22 -16.40
N VAL A 136 6.69 -38.26 -15.70
CA VAL A 136 6.06 -36.97 -15.39
C VAL A 136 6.23 -35.95 -16.53
N HIS A 137 7.26 -36.04 -17.36
CA HIS A 137 7.52 -35.02 -18.41
C HIS A 137 7.27 -35.50 -19.84
N LEU A 138 7.17 -36.82 -20.08
CA LEU A 138 6.82 -37.37 -21.39
C LEU A 138 5.30 -37.39 -21.65
N GLU A 139 4.49 -37.38 -20.60
CA GLU A 139 3.05 -37.19 -20.71
C GLU A 139 2.69 -35.75 -21.15
N CYS A 140 1.43 -35.53 -21.50
CA CYS A 140 0.88 -34.24 -21.91
C CYS A 140 1.46 -33.03 -21.13
N GLU A 141 1.83 -31.98 -21.88
CA GLU A 141 2.45 -30.77 -21.34
C GLU A 141 1.50 -29.85 -20.54
N TYR A 142 0.19 -30.08 -20.64
CA TYR A 142 -0.82 -29.18 -20.07
C TYR A 142 -1.19 -29.53 -18.62
N ALA A 143 -1.18 -28.50 -17.78
CA ALA A 143 -1.71 -28.50 -16.41
C ALA A 143 -2.74 -27.38 -16.21
N ASP A 144 -3.40 -27.38 -15.06
CA ASP A 144 -4.42 -26.39 -14.68
C ASP A 144 -3.81 -24.99 -14.64
N SER A 145 -4.23 -24.14 -15.58
CA SER A 145 -3.68 -22.81 -15.75
C SER A 145 -3.84 -21.93 -14.52
N ASN A 146 -4.94 -22.09 -13.77
CA ASN A 146 -5.19 -21.26 -12.59
C ASN A 146 -4.19 -21.61 -11.48
N GLU A 147 -3.90 -22.90 -11.30
CA GLU A 147 -2.93 -23.35 -10.31
C GLU A 147 -1.49 -22.98 -10.72
N VAL A 148 -1.17 -23.08 -12.01
CA VAL A 148 0.11 -22.65 -12.60
C VAL A 148 0.31 -21.14 -12.44
N ASP A 149 -0.65 -20.31 -12.85
CA ASP A 149 -0.57 -18.84 -12.73
C ASP A 149 -0.45 -18.40 -11.27
N ALA A 150 -1.18 -19.06 -10.36
CA ALA A 150 -1.11 -18.77 -8.93
C ALA A 150 0.24 -19.13 -8.33
N LEU A 151 0.82 -20.29 -8.68
CA LEU A 151 2.14 -20.69 -8.20
C LEU A 151 3.25 -19.81 -8.83
N SER A 152 3.17 -19.54 -10.13
CA SER A 152 4.05 -18.61 -10.87
C SER A 152 4.09 -17.23 -10.22
N SER A 153 2.92 -16.68 -9.87
CA SER A 153 2.81 -15.39 -9.19
C SER A 153 3.41 -15.44 -7.78
N LYS A 154 3.18 -16.53 -7.04
CA LYS A 154 3.74 -16.70 -5.69
C LYS A 154 5.26 -16.87 -5.67
N MET A 155 5.84 -17.56 -6.65
CA MET A 155 7.29 -17.64 -6.80
C MET A 155 7.91 -16.26 -7.05
N LEU A 156 7.29 -15.43 -7.90
CA LEU A 156 7.75 -14.06 -8.15
C LEU A 156 7.67 -13.22 -6.87
N GLU A 157 6.53 -13.26 -6.18
CA GLU A 157 6.32 -12.54 -4.92
C GLU A 157 7.37 -12.93 -3.86
N ALA A 158 7.57 -14.23 -3.63
CA ALA A 158 8.54 -14.75 -2.67
C ALA A 158 9.97 -14.28 -3.00
N LEU A 159 10.38 -14.34 -4.28
CA LEU A 159 11.70 -13.88 -4.72
C LEU A 159 11.85 -12.36 -4.57
N SER A 160 10.82 -11.60 -4.93
CA SER A 160 10.82 -10.13 -4.80
C SER A 160 10.89 -9.68 -3.35
N ILE A 161 10.16 -10.32 -2.44
CA ILE A 161 10.24 -10.03 -1.00
C ILE A 161 11.63 -10.39 -0.46
N ALA A 162 12.15 -11.58 -0.79
CA ALA A 162 13.47 -12.03 -0.33
C ALA A 162 14.60 -11.11 -0.81
N THR A 163 14.51 -10.60 -2.04
CA THR A 163 15.49 -9.64 -2.58
C THR A 163 15.36 -8.27 -1.93
N LEU A 164 14.14 -7.76 -1.72
CA LEU A 164 13.89 -6.47 -1.06
C LEU A 164 14.38 -6.43 0.40
N LEU A 165 14.13 -7.50 1.17
CA LEU A 165 14.56 -7.58 2.57
C LEU A 165 16.09 -7.52 2.72
N ARG A 166 16.80 -8.13 1.77
CA ARG A 166 18.27 -8.18 1.75
C ARG A 166 18.90 -6.91 1.18
N GLN A 167 18.35 -6.35 0.11
CA GLN A 167 18.92 -5.18 -0.56
C GLN A 167 17.82 -4.25 -1.11
N LYS A 168 17.58 -3.14 -0.40
CA LYS A 168 16.47 -2.22 -0.72
C LYS A 168 16.66 -1.44 -2.01
N GLN A 169 17.89 -1.04 -2.34
CA GLN A 169 18.19 -0.17 -3.48
C GLN A 169 18.25 -0.97 -4.79
N HIS A 170 19.42 -1.47 -5.15
CA HIS A 170 19.64 -2.20 -6.41
C HIS A 170 19.84 -3.68 -6.15
N VAL A 171 19.20 -4.55 -6.92
CA VAL A 171 19.43 -6.00 -6.81
C VAL A 171 20.66 -6.39 -7.61
N THR A 172 21.58 -7.09 -6.95
CA THR A 172 22.77 -7.64 -7.60
C THR A 172 22.48 -9.01 -8.23
N ASP A 173 23.18 -9.32 -9.32
CA ASP A 173 23.03 -10.60 -10.05
C ASP A 173 23.30 -11.78 -9.12
N LYS A 174 24.36 -11.69 -8.30
CA LYS A 174 24.68 -12.70 -7.27
C LYS A 174 23.53 -12.95 -6.31
N LEU A 175 22.89 -11.90 -5.81
CA LEU A 175 21.79 -12.02 -4.86
C LEU A 175 20.57 -12.67 -5.50
N ALA A 176 20.14 -12.16 -6.66
CA ALA A 176 18.95 -12.64 -7.36
C ALA A 176 19.09 -14.09 -7.81
N ILE A 177 20.21 -14.43 -8.47
CA ILE A 177 20.46 -15.79 -8.99
C ILE A 177 20.55 -16.80 -7.85
N THR A 178 21.25 -16.45 -6.75
CA THR A 178 21.37 -17.34 -5.59
C THR A 178 20.01 -17.59 -4.93
N LEU A 179 19.20 -16.53 -4.73
CA LEU A 179 17.87 -16.68 -4.14
C LEU A 179 16.91 -17.43 -5.06
N LYS A 180 16.97 -17.20 -6.38
CA LYS A 180 16.18 -17.94 -7.35
C LYS A 180 16.48 -19.43 -7.29
N ALA A 181 17.77 -19.81 -7.30
CA ALA A 181 18.18 -21.21 -7.18
C ALA A 181 17.62 -21.85 -5.91
N LYS A 182 17.78 -21.20 -4.76
CA LYS A 182 17.22 -21.68 -3.49
C LYS A 182 15.70 -21.78 -3.47
N LEU A 183 15.01 -20.85 -4.14
CA LEU A 183 13.56 -20.87 -4.25
C LEU A 183 13.12 -22.08 -5.08
N VAL A 184 13.74 -22.30 -6.23
CA VAL A 184 13.45 -23.46 -7.09
C VAL A 184 13.75 -24.77 -6.36
N ASP A 185 14.83 -24.83 -5.58
CA ASP A 185 15.13 -25.99 -4.74
C ASP A 185 14.07 -26.21 -3.67
N SER A 186 13.51 -25.15 -3.08
CA SER A 186 12.47 -25.27 -2.04
C SER A 186 11.13 -25.83 -2.55
N LEU A 187 10.95 -25.91 -3.88
CA LEU A 187 9.80 -26.57 -4.48
C LEU A 187 9.88 -28.10 -4.36
N ASN A 188 11.06 -28.66 -4.05
CA ASN A 188 11.33 -30.10 -3.93
C ASN A 188 10.87 -30.92 -5.14
N ILE A 189 10.90 -30.33 -6.34
CA ILE A 189 10.55 -31.00 -7.59
C ILE A 189 11.55 -32.15 -7.81
N GLY A 190 11.04 -33.38 -7.85
CA GLY A 190 11.84 -34.59 -8.05
C GLY A 190 12.01 -35.47 -6.81
N ASP A 191 11.65 -34.97 -5.62
CA ASP A 191 11.69 -35.75 -4.38
C ASP A 191 10.49 -36.71 -4.30
N THR A 192 10.57 -37.74 -3.45
CA THR A 192 9.42 -38.65 -3.26
C THR A 192 8.24 -37.89 -2.65
N VAL A 193 7.11 -37.85 -3.38
CA VAL A 193 5.89 -37.23 -2.88
C VAL A 193 5.38 -38.04 -1.68
N ALA A 194 5.31 -37.41 -0.51
CA ALA A 194 4.84 -38.08 0.70
C ALA A 194 3.40 -38.61 0.53
N PRO A 195 3.11 -39.85 0.95
CA PRO A 195 1.74 -40.37 0.99
C PRO A 195 0.93 -39.54 1.98
N ILE A 196 -0.23 -39.02 1.56
CA ILE A 196 -1.18 -38.36 2.45
C ILE A 196 -2.15 -39.43 2.96
N PRO A 197 -2.51 -39.47 4.25
CA PRO A 197 -3.57 -40.35 4.74
C PRO A 197 -4.85 -40.12 3.93
N GLU A 198 -5.56 -41.20 3.58
CA GLU A 198 -6.70 -41.27 2.64
C GLU A 198 -7.97 -40.48 3.04
N ALA A 199 -7.85 -39.46 3.90
CA ALA A 199 -8.93 -38.57 4.27
C ALA A 199 -8.93 -37.31 3.38
N GLU A 200 -9.97 -37.22 2.54
CA GLU A 200 -10.46 -36.07 1.75
C GLU A 200 -9.97 -35.89 0.30
N ASP A 201 -10.95 -35.58 -0.55
CA ASP A 201 -10.92 -35.38 -2.01
C ASP A 201 -10.05 -34.20 -2.52
N ALA A 202 -9.02 -33.78 -1.78
CA ALA A 202 -8.23 -32.59 -2.07
C ALA A 202 -6.72 -32.81 -1.99
N HIS A 203 -6.19 -34.03 -2.21
CA HIS A 203 -4.76 -34.31 -2.03
C HIS A 203 -3.83 -33.38 -2.85
N ALA A 204 -4.02 -33.26 -4.17
CA ALA A 204 -3.23 -32.37 -5.02
C ALA A 204 -3.40 -30.88 -4.69
N SER A 205 -4.64 -30.40 -4.54
CA SER A 205 -4.91 -29.00 -4.17
C SER A 205 -4.37 -28.65 -2.78
N THR A 206 -4.35 -29.61 -1.84
CA THR A 206 -3.78 -29.44 -0.50
C THR A 206 -2.26 -29.39 -0.54
N ARG A 207 -1.62 -30.26 -1.33
CA ARG A 207 -0.17 -30.20 -1.59
C ARG A 207 0.24 -28.84 -2.15
N LEU A 208 -0.49 -28.33 -3.15
CA LEU A 208 -0.23 -27.00 -3.71
C LEU A 208 -0.48 -25.86 -2.72
N LYS A 209 -1.55 -25.94 -1.91
CA LYS A 209 -1.80 -24.95 -0.83
C LYS A 209 -0.65 -24.93 0.18
N ASN A 210 -0.15 -26.10 0.59
CA ASN A 210 0.99 -26.20 1.50
C ASN A 210 2.25 -25.62 0.87
N LEU A 211 2.54 -25.94 -0.40
CA LEU A 211 3.68 -25.36 -1.12
C LEU A 211 3.60 -23.84 -1.19
N ARG A 212 2.42 -23.27 -1.49
CA ARG A 212 2.22 -21.81 -1.48
C ARG A 212 2.50 -21.20 -0.11
N LYS A 213 2.06 -21.86 0.96
CA LYS A 213 2.35 -21.42 2.34
C LYS A 213 3.84 -21.48 2.67
N GLU A 214 4.56 -22.48 2.18
CA GLU A 214 6.02 -22.57 2.33
C GLU A 214 6.73 -21.44 1.57
N LEU A 215 6.21 -21.05 0.39
CA LEU A 215 6.71 -19.92 -0.38
C LEU A 215 6.45 -18.58 0.32
N ASP A 216 5.32 -18.40 0.99
CA ASP A 216 5.05 -17.19 1.79
C ASP A 216 6.12 -17.00 2.88
N GLY A 217 6.58 -18.09 3.50
CA GLY A 217 7.66 -18.09 4.50
C GLY A 217 9.09 -18.13 3.92
N PHE A 218 9.25 -18.18 2.59
CA PHE A 218 10.56 -18.36 1.96
C PHE A 218 11.53 -17.24 2.33
N ALA A 219 11.07 -15.98 2.25
CA ALA A 219 11.90 -14.81 2.47
C ALA A 219 12.48 -14.77 3.91
N GLU A 220 11.68 -15.14 4.89
CA GLU A 220 12.06 -15.18 6.32
C GLU A 220 13.14 -16.25 6.57
N LYS A 221 13.02 -17.42 5.94
CA LYS A 221 14.00 -18.51 6.05
C LYS A 221 15.37 -18.17 5.45
N GLN A 222 15.44 -17.18 4.56
CA GLN A 222 16.69 -16.74 3.95
C GLN A 222 17.45 -15.69 4.77
N GLU A 223 16.92 -15.22 5.90
CA GLU A 223 17.64 -14.34 6.82
C GLU A 223 18.40 -15.11 7.91
N THR A 224 19.62 -14.67 8.22
CA THR A 224 20.27 -15.02 9.49
C THR A 224 19.56 -14.23 10.59
N ALA A 225 18.93 -14.95 11.52
CA ALA A 225 18.08 -14.61 12.68
C ALA A 225 18.18 -13.24 13.44
N ILE A 226 18.97 -12.25 13.04
CA ILE A 226 19.26 -11.04 13.84
C ILE A 226 18.58 -9.76 13.29
N SER A 227 18.00 -9.76 12.08
CA SER A 227 17.49 -8.52 11.43
C SER A 227 15.96 -8.38 11.33
N VAL A 228 15.19 -9.44 11.58
CA VAL A 228 13.79 -9.51 11.13
C VAL A 228 12.90 -8.48 11.83
N ILE A 229 13.00 -8.31 13.14
CA ILE A 229 12.03 -7.48 13.91
C ILE A 229 12.18 -5.97 13.60
N GLY A 230 13.35 -5.52 13.12
CA GLY A 230 13.60 -4.10 12.80
C GLY A 230 13.30 -3.67 11.37
N LYS A 231 13.20 -4.61 10.41
CA LYS A 231 13.06 -4.28 8.97
C LYS A 231 11.66 -4.41 8.42
N THR A 232 10.81 -5.30 8.97
CA THR A 232 9.43 -5.50 8.50
C THR A 232 8.55 -4.26 8.71
N LEU A 233 8.92 -3.36 9.63
CA LEU A 233 8.21 -2.11 9.90
C LEU A 233 8.63 -0.93 9.00
N ASN A 234 9.62 -1.10 8.11
CA ASN A 234 10.13 -0.06 7.20
C ASN A 234 10.08 -0.51 5.73
N PHE A 235 8.97 -1.14 5.32
CA PHE A 235 8.66 -1.36 3.91
C PHE A 235 8.12 -0.06 3.28
N SER A 236 8.69 0.32 2.14
CA SER A 236 8.17 1.40 1.29
C SER A 236 6.93 0.92 0.51
N GLY A 237 5.85 0.58 1.22
CA GLY A 237 4.52 0.31 0.65
C GLY A 237 4.41 -0.78 -0.44
N PRO A 238 3.21 -0.95 -1.01
CA PRO A 238 2.93 -1.86 -2.13
C PRO A 238 3.68 -1.50 -3.44
N GLU A 239 4.01 -0.22 -3.62
CA GLU A 239 4.69 0.29 -4.82
C GLU A 239 6.10 -0.28 -4.97
N ALA A 240 6.92 -0.28 -3.92
CA ALA A 240 8.27 -0.84 -3.98
C ALA A 240 8.28 -2.36 -4.26
N LEU A 241 7.23 -3.08 -3.86
CA LEU A 241 7.07 -4.49 -4.20
C LEU A 241 6.74 -4.68 -5.67
N SER A 242 5.83 -3.89 -6.22
CA SER A 242 5.45 -3.95 -7.64
C SER A 242 6.62 -3.61 -8.56
N ASP A 243 7.41 -2.59 -8.20
CA ASP A 243 8.63 -2.22 -8.93
C ASP A 243 9.66 -3.36 -8.89
N ARG A 244 9.87 -3.97 -7.72
CA ARG A 244 10.77 -5.12 -7.60
C ARG A 244 10.28 -6.31 -8.40
N GLN A 245 8.98 -6.62 -8.38
CA GLN A 245 8.41 -7.70 -9.17
C GLN A 245 8.66 -7.50 -10.66
N SER A 246 8.53 -6.27 -11.14
CA SER A 246 8.83 -5.91 -12.53
C SER A 246 10.31 -6.13 -12.87
N GLU A 247 11.24 -5.66 -12.02
CA GLU A 247 12.68 -5.87 -12.23
C GLU A 247 13.08 -7.35 -12.20
N ILE A 248 12.58 -8.10 -11.21
CA ILE A 248 12.86 -9.54 -11.06
C ILE A 248 12.29 -10.32 -12.25
N SER A 249 11.05 -10.05 -12.64
CA SER A 249 10.40 -10.73 -13.76
C SER A 249 11.05 -10.41 -15.09
N ALA A 250 11.59 -9.21 -15.28
CA ALA A 250 12.22 -8.82 -16.54
C ALA A 250 13.64 -9.40 -16.71
N LYS A 251 14.40 -9.54 -15.62
CA LYS A 251 15.84 -9.86 -15.70
C LYS A 251 16.23 -11.23 -15.17
N TYR A 252 15.55 -11.76 -14.16
CA TYR A 252 16.04 -12.94 -13.43
C TYR A 252 15.08 -14.12 -13.45
N PHE A 253 13.77 -13.89 -13.51
CA PHE A 253 12.77 -14.96 -13.45
C PHE A 253 11.56 -14.64 -14.35
N SER A 254 11.75 -14.86 -15.65
CA SER A 254 10.77 -14.56 -16.70
C SER A 254 9.42 -15.24 -16.44
N LYS A 255 8.34 -14.72 -17.04
CA LYS A 255 7.03 -15.36 -16.86
C LYS A 255 7.05 -16.77 -17.46
N GLU A 256 7.72 -16.93 -18.59
CA GLU A 256 7.87 -18.19 -19.30
C GLU A 256 8.61 -19.23 -18.45
N GLU A 257 9.73 -18.85 -17.81
CA GLU A 257 10.46 -19.73 -16.89
C GLU A 257 9.60 -20.09 -15.66
N ARG A 258 8.89 -19.11 -15.09
CA ARG A 258 8.01 -19.35 -13.93
C ARG A 258 6.85 -20.28 -14.25
N ASP A 259 6.17 -20.07 -15.36
CA ASP A 259 5.02 -20.87 -15.76
C ASP A 259 5.45 -22.31 -16.09
N LEU A 260 6.64 -22.50 -16.68
CA LEU A 260 7.23 -23.81 -16.91
C LEU A 260 7.53 -24.53 -15.59
N ILE A 261 8.29 -23.90 -14.69
CA ILE A 261 8.62 -24.49 -13.38
C ILE A 261 7.34 -24.76 -12.55
N ALA A 262 6.37 -23.84 -12.60
CA ALA A 262 5.09 -24.02 -11.94
C ALA A 262 4.32 -25.22 -12.52
N THR A 263 4.30 -25.38 -13.84
CA THR A 263 3.68 -26.54 -14.51
C THR A 263 4.31 -27.84 -14.04
N LEU A 264 5.64 -27.91 -14.00
CA LEU A 264 6.38 -29.08 -13.50
C LEU A 264 6.04 -29.38 -12.03
N ALA A 265 5.96 -28.36 -11.18
CA ALA A 265 5.58 -28.50 -9.78
C ALA A 265 4.13 -28.98 -9.61
N VAL A 266 3.19 -28.47 -10.42
CA VAL A 266 1.78 -28.94 -10.40
C VAL A 266 1.72 -30.41 -10.80
N LYS A 267 2.38 -30.81 -11.89
CA LYS A 267 2.42 -32.22 -12.33
C LYS A 267 3.02 -33.12 -11.24
N HIS A 268 4.13 -32.70 -10.65
CA HIS A 268 4.79 -33.43 -9.57
C HIS A 268 3.90 -33.65 -8.34
N LEU A 269 3.13 -32.64 -7.94
CA LEU A 269 2.29 -32.68 -6.73
C LEU A 269 0.89 -33.28 -6.95
N ASP A 270 0.59 -33.73 -8.16
CA ASP A 270 -0.71 -34.26 -8.57
C ASP A 270 -0.60 -35.68 -9.18
N PRO A 271 -0.08 -36.68 -8.45
CA PRO A 271 0.00 -38.06 -8.94
C PRO A 271 -1.39 -38.66 -9.28
N GLU A 272 -2.48 -38.04 -8.84
CA GLU A 272 -3.84 -38.45 -9.18
C GLU A 272 -4.42 -37.77 -10.44
N TYR A 273 -3.63 -36.94 -11.13
CA TYR A 273 -4.01 -36.31 -12.42
C TYR A 273 -5.30 -35.48 -12.38
N ARG A 274 -5.57 -34.79 -11.26
CA ARG A 274 -6.77 -33.94 -11.09
C ARG A 274 -6.58 -32.52 -11.62
N LEU A 275 -5.33 -32.08 -11.69
CA LEU A 275 -4.85 -30.75 -12.05
C LEU A 275 -3.93 -30.78 -13.27
N HIS A 276 -3.67 -31.94 -13.85
CA HIS A 276 -2.97 -32.04 -15.12
C HIS A 276 -3.41 -33.27 -15.94
N CYS A 277 -3.03 -33.29 -17.20
CA CYS A 277 -3.38 -34.37 -18.12
C CYS A 277 -2.32 -35.47 -18.12
N ASN A 278 -2.75 -36.73 -18.06
CA ASN A 278 -1.90 -37.94 -18.14
C ASN A 278 -1.87 -38.60 -19.53
N GLU A 279 -2.64 -38.08 -20.48
CA GLU A 279 -2.76 -38.70 -21.80
C GLU A 279 -1.46 -38.53 -22.61
N MET A 280 -0.87 -39.65 -23.03
CA MET A 280 0.40 -39.67 -23.77
C MET A 280 0.28 -39.06 -25.18
N SER A 281 -0.90 -39.17 -25.81
CA SER A 281 -1.19 -38.64 -27.15
C SER A 281 -2.25 -37.53 -27.09
N CYS A 282 -2.11 -36.62 -26.13
CA CYS A 282 -3.03 -35.51 -25.98
C CYS A 282 -2.75 -34.41 -27.00
N THR A 283 -3.82 -33.78 -27.53
CA THR A 283 -3.69 -32.65 -28.45
C THR A 283 -4.29 -31.40 -27.82
N ALA A 284 -3.87 -30.23 -28.32
CA ALA A 284 -4.47 -28.96 -27.94
C ALA A 284 -5.99 -28.93 -28.10
N GLU A 285 -6.56 -29.67 -29.05
CA GLU A 285 -8.00 -29.72 -29.31
C GLU A 285 -8.75 -30.60 -28.29
N THR A 286 -8.16 -31.71 -27.88
CA THR A 286 -8.80 -32.68 -26.98
C THR A 286 -8.50 -32.46 -25.51
N CYS A 287 -7.41 -31.76 -25.16
CA CYS A 287 -7.03 -31.56 -23.76
C CYS A 287 -7.93 -30.55 -23.05
N GLU A 288 -8.48 -30.93 -21.89
CA GLU A 288 -9.26 -30.06 -21.00
C GLU A 288 -8.39 -28.97 -20.33
N PHE A 289 -7.11 -29.26 -20.14
CA PHE A 289 -6.14 -28.35 -19.53
C PHE A 289 -5.52 -27.36 -20.53
N TYR A 290 -5.75 -27.54 -21.84
CA TYR A 290 -5.24 -26.63 -22.86
C TYR A 290 -5.70 -25.19 -22.62
N VAL A 291 -4.75 -24.25 -22.69
CA VAL A 291 -5.00 -22.83 -22.40
C VAL A 291 -5.61 -22.13 -23.61
N VAL A 292 -6.86 -21.70 -23.46
CA VAL A 292 -7.62 -20.94 -24.45
C VAL A 292 -7.89 -19.51 -23.98
N SER A 293 -8.04 -18.59 -24.93
CA SER A 293 -8.50 -17.23 -24.65
C SER A 293 -10.02 -17.20 -24.53
N CYS A 294 -10.55 -16.32 -23.68
CA CYS A 294 -11.98 -16.07 -23.59
C CYS A 294 -12.53 -15.59 -24.95
N PRO A 295 -13.67 -16.14 -25.45
CA PRO A 295 -14.25 -15.74 -26.72
C PRO A 295 -14.98 -14.41 -26.68
N ASN A 296 -15.27 -13.87 -25.48
CA ASN A 296 -16.00 -12.61 -25.32
C ASN A 296 -15.11 -11.41 -25.70
N ALA A 297 -15.60 -10.59 -26.65
CA ALA A 297 -14.87 -9.44 -27.16
C ALA A 297 -14.48 -8.46 -26.03
N GLY A 298 -13.19 -8.14 -25.95
CA GLY A 298 -12.62 -7.27 -24.92
C GLY A 298 -12.09 -8.00 -23.66
N CYS A 299 -12.37 -9.29 -23.50
CA CYS A 299 -11.75 -10.09 -22.45
C CYS A 299 -10.37 -10.59 -22.90
N THR A 300 -9.33 -10.27 -22.13
CA THR A 300 -7.94 -10.72 -22.38
C THR A 300 -7.55 -11.96 -21.56
N ARG A 301 -8.48 -12.51 -20.78
CA ARG A 301 -8.18 -13.62 -19.87
C ARG A 301 -7.94 -14.91 -20.67
N ARG A 302 -6.92 -15.65 -20.26
CA ARG A 302 -6.58 -16.98 -20.75
C ARG A 302 -6.73 -17.98 -19.62
N MET A 303 -7.23 -19.18 -19.92
CA MET A 303 -7.41 -20.25 -18.94
C MET A 303 -7.51 -21.62 -19.61
N SER A 304 -7.30 -22.69 -18.85
CA SER A 304 -7.64 -24.06 -19.28
C SER A 304 -9.11 -24.16 -19.70
N LYS A 305 -9.42 -24.96 -20.72
CA LYS A 305 -10.81 -25.17 -21.18
C LYS A 305 -11.76 -25.58 -20.05
N LYS A 306 -11.27 -26.38 -19.09
CA LYS A 306 -11.95 -26.73 -17.84
C LYS A 306 -12.66 -25.55 -17.17
N HIS A 307 -12.00 -24.38 -17.15
CA HIS A 307 -12.49 -23.18 -16.46
C HIS A 307 -13.30 -22.24 -17.35
N LEU A 308 -13.32 -22.47 -18.67
CA LEU A 308 -13.94 -21.55 -19.63
C LEU A 308 -15.45 -21.38 -19.39
N SER A 309 -16.15 -22.48 -19.12
CA SER A 309 -17.60 -22.46 -18.86
C SER A 309 -17.94 -21.69 -17.58
N HIS A 310 -17.16 -21.91 -16.51
CA HIS A 310 -17.34 -21.20 -15.25
C HIS A 310 -17.07 -19.70 -15.42
N HIS A 311 -15.94 -19.35 -16.04
CA HIS A 311 -15.59 -17.96 -16.33
C HIS A 311 -16.68 -17.26 -17.15
N ASP A 312 -17.13 -17.87 -18.25
CA ASP A 312 -18.15 -17.29 -19.12
C ASP A 312 -19.47 -17.08 -18.36
N ARG A 313 -19.89 -18.02 -17.52
CA ARG A 313 -21.17 -17.92 -16.80
C ARG A 313 -21.13 -16.98 -15.61
N GLU A 314 -20.09 -17.01 -14.80
CA GLU A 314 -20.07 -16.33 -13.50
C GLU A 314 -19.19 -15.06 -13.48
N GLU A 315 -18.07 -15.06 -14.18
CA GLU A 315 -16.98 -14.10 -13.95
C GLU A 315 -16.76 -13.10 -15.09
N CYS A 316 -17.11 -13.46 -16.32
CA CYS A 316 -16.74 -12.66 -17.49
C CYS A 316 -17.53 -11.34 -17.53
N GLY A 317 -16.84 -10.25 -17.17
CA GLY A 317 -17.38 -8.89 -17.24
C GLY A 317 -17.72 -8.42 -18.67
N TYR A 318 -17.14 -9.05 -19.69
CA TYR A 318 -17.36 -8.71 -21.10
C TYR A 318 -18.45 -9.53 -21.77
N LYS A 319 -18.96 -10.57 -21.11
CA LYS A 319 -20.09 -11.33 -21.63
C LYS A 319 -21.30 -10.42 -21.81
N ILE A 320 -21.88 -10.47 -23.00
CA ILE A 320 -23.13 -9.77 -23.29
C ILE A 320 -24.26 -10.48 -22.54
N ILE A 321 -24.93 -9.75 -21.67
CA ILE A 321 -26.10 -10.21 -20.92
C ILE A 321 -27.30 -9.34 -21.26
N SER A 322 -28.49 -9.91 -21.15
CA SER A 322 -29.74 -9.15 -21.23
C SER A 322 -30.00 -8.42 -19.91
N CYS A 323 -30.70 -7.30 -19.98
CA CYS A 323 -31.08 -6.56 -18.78
C CYS A 323 -31.90 -7.43 -17.81
N PRO A 324 -31.51 -7.56 -16.54
CA PRO A 324 -32.25 -8.37 -15.56
C PRO A 324 -33.63 -7.78 -15.22
N LEU A 325 -33.85 -6.49 -15.49
CA LEU A 325 -35.16 -5.84 -15.34
C LEU A 325 -36.06 -6.02 -16.57
N GLY A 326 -35.61 -6.75 -17.60
CA GLY A 326 -36.43 -7.08 -18.76
C GLY A 326 -36.73 -5.90 -19.69
N CYS A 327 -35.87 -4.87 -19.74
CA CYS A 327 -36.07 -3.73 -20.64
C CYS A 327 -35.85 -4.05 -22.13
N GLY A 328 -35.27 -5.22 -22.47
CA GLY A 328 -34.96 -5.65 -23.83
C GLY A 328 -33.53 -5.37 -24.29
N ASP A 329 -32.79 -4.49 -23.60
CA ASP A 329 -31.41 -4.16 -23.96
C ASP A 329 -30.42 -5.26 -23.55
N THR A 330 -29.32 -5.34 -24.32
CA THR A 330 -28.17 -6.21 -24.05
C THR A 330 -26.90 -5.39 -23.91
N PHE A 331 -26.04 -5.75 -22.96
CA PHE A 331 -24.80 -5.02 -22.68
C PHE A 331 -23.76 -5.93 -22.02
N PRO A 332 -22.47 -5.54 -22.03
CA PRO A 332 -21.43 -6.23 -21.25
C PRO A 332 -21.79 -6.27 -19.75
N ARG A 333 -21.62 -7.43 -19.10
CA ARG A 333 -21.92 -7.62 -17.67
C ARG A 333 -21.35 -6.53 -16.75
N ASN A 334 -20.14 -6.04 -17.02
CA ASN A 334 -19.50 -4.98 -16.23
C ASN A 334 -20.18 -3.60 -16.35
N ARG A 335 -21.08 -3.40 -17.32
CA ARG A 335 -21.89 -2.19 -17.48
C ARG A 335 -23.29 -2.31 -16.91
N LYS A 336 -23.63 -3.45 -16.30
CA LYS A 336 -24.97 -3.73 -15.76
C LYS A 336 -25.44 -2.65 -14.79
N ASP A 337 -24.61 -2.30 -13.81
CA ASP A 337 -25.03 -1.39 -12.74
C ASP A 337 -25.22 0.04 -13.27
N VAL A 338 -24.35 0.48 -14.19
CA VAL A 338 -24.48 1.78 -14.88
C VAL A 338 -25.74 1.82 -15.74
N HIS A 339 -26.02 0.75 -16.50
CA HIS A 339 -27.25 0.67 -17.29
C HIS A 339 -28.49 0.76 -16.38
N ILE A 340 -28.55 -0.03 -15.30
CA ILE A 340 -29.70 -0.06 -14.38
C ILE A 340 -29.94 1.32 -13.75
N ALA A 341 -28.87 2.00 -13.32
CA ALA A 341 -28.97 3.31 -12.69
C ALA A 341 -29.44 4.40 -13.66
N ASP A 342 -28.85 4.47 -14.85
CA ASP A 342 -28.94 5.69 -15.66
C ASP A 342 -29.79 5.52 -16.93
N ALA A 343 -29.74 4.35 -17.56
CA ALA A 343 -30.29 4.15 -18.91
C ALA A 343 -31.53 3.24 -18.97
N CYS A 344 -31.68 2.32 -18.03
CA CYS A 344 -32.68 1.26 -18.09
C CYS A 344 -34.11 1.83 -18.05
N SER A 345 -34.89 1.57 -19.09
CA SER A 345 -36.29 2.01 -19.19
C SER A 345 -37.22 1.31 -18.17
N ALA A 346 -36.82 0.13 -17.69
CA ALA A 346 -37.53 -0.65 -16.68
C ALA A 346 -37.09 -0.34 -15.23
N ARG A 347 -36.13 0.59 -15.02
CA ARG A 347 -35.71 0.98 -13.66
C ARG A 347 -36.85 1.68 -12.92
N ILE A 348 -36.95 1.43 -11.62
CA ILE A 348 -37.95 2.08 -10.77
C ILE A 348 -37.47 3.50 -10.43
N VAL A 349 -38.32 4.48 -10.66
CA VAL A 349 -38.09 5.89 -10.34
C VAL A 349 -39.26 6.43 -9.52
N SER A 350 -38.95 7.23 -8.51
CA SER A 350 -39.98 7.93 -7.74
C SER A 350 -40.52 9.12 -8.53
N CYS A 351 -41.82 9.41 -8.40
CA CYS A 351 -42.43 10.57 -9.03
C CYS A 351 -41.73 11.88 -8.61
N PRO A 352 -41.48 12.85 -9.51
CA PRO A 352 -40.94 14.17 -9.17
C PRO A 352 -41.72 14.91 -8.07
N PHE A 353 -43.02 14.63 -7.94
CA PHE A 353 -43.90 15.17 -6.89
C PHE A 353 -43.81 14.41 -5.55
N ALA A 354 -42.88 13.46 -5.40
CA ALA A 354 -42.69 12.76 -4.13
C ALA A 354 -42.37 13.70 -2.97
N LYS A 355 -41.63 14.78 -3.22
CA LYS A 355 -41.32 15.81 -2.21
C LYS A 355 -42.55 16.58 -1.71
N VAL A 356 -43.63 16.59 -2.50
CA VAL A 356 -44.91 17.21 -2.12
C VAL A 356 -45.97 16.17 -1.74
N GLY A 357 -45.61 14.89 -1.64
CA GLY A 357 -46.44 13.84 -1.05
C GLY A 357 -46.96 12.76 -1.99
N CYS A 358 -46.52 12.70 -3.26
CA CYS A 358 -46.87 11.59 -4.15
C CYS A 358 -46.04 10.34 -3.80
N PRO A 359 -46.63 9.23 -3.31
CA PRO A 359 -45.86 8.05 -2.88
C PRO A 359 -45.51 7.11 -4.05
N THR A 360 -45.91 7.44 -5.27
CA THR A 360 -45.85 6.53 -6.41
C THR A 360 -44.43 6.35 -6.95
N GLU A 361 -44.04 5.10 -7.10
CA GLU A 361 -42.85 4.67 -7.83
C GLU A 361 -43.28 3.87 -9.06
N VAL A 362 -42.71 4.18 -10.21
CA VAL A 362 -43.06 3.57 -11.50
C VAL A 362 -41.81 3.23 -12.28
N ALA A 363 -41.92 2.36 -13.28
CA ALA A 363 -40.81 2.17 -14.21
C ALA A 363 -40.57 3.46 -15.00
N ALA A 364 -39.32 3.77 -15.33
CA ALA A 364 -38.94 5.01 -16.00
C ALA A 364 -39.71 5.24 -17.32
N LYS A 365 -40.01 4.15 -18.07
CA LYS A 365 -40.83 4.19 -19.27
C LYS A 365 -42.28 4.63 -19.03
N ASP A 366 -42.83 4.35 -17.85
CA ASP A 366 -44.23 4.61 -17.48
C ASP A 366 -44.38 5.95 -16.73
N LEU A 367 -43.27 6.62 -16.38
CA LEU A 367 -43.29 7.88 -15.64
C LEU A 367 -44.04 9.00 -16.38
N ALA A 368 -43.85 9.11 -17.70
CA ALA A 368 -44.53 10.12 -18.50
C ALA A 368 -46.06 9.94 -18.42
N GLN A 369 -46.53 8.71 -18.59
CA GLN A 369 -47.94 8.37 -18.48
C GLN A 369 -48.50 8.66 -17.07
N HIS A 370 -47.78 8.27 -16.01
CA HIS A 370 -48.18 8.59 -14.64
C HIS A 370 -48.33 10.10 -14.43
N LEU A 371 -47.39 10.90 -14.92
CA LEU A 371 -47.42 12.36 -14.79
C LEU A 371 -48.63 12.97 -15.50
N GLU A 372 -48.96 12.49 -16.70
CA GLU A 372 -50.11 12.94 -17.50
C GLU A 372 -51.46 12.55 -16.88
N GLU A 373 -51.60 11.32 -16.41
CA GLU A 373 -52.85 10.82 -15.82
C GLU A 373 -53.15 11.43 -14.44
N ASN A 374 -52.13 11.88 -13.71
CA ASN A 374 -52.25 12.31 -12.32
C ASN A 374 -52.03 13.83 -12.10
N VAL A 375 -52.07 14.65 -13.16
CA VAL A 375 -51.85 16.11 -13.09
C VAL A 375 -52.70 16.79 -12.01
N ASN A 376 -54.00 16.45 -11.93
CA ASN A 376 -54.91 17.07 -10.96
C ASN A 376 -54.55 16.71 -9.50
N SER A 377 -54.14 15.47 -9.24
CA SER A 377 -53.69 15.04 -7.91
C SER A 377 -52.38 15.71 -7.53
N HIS A 378 -51.43 15.78 -8.47
CA HIS A 378 -50.17 16.51 -8.29
C HIS A 378 -50.40 18.00 -8.00
N LEU A 379 -51.31 18.66 -8.73
CA LEU A 379 -51.66 20.06 -8.49
C LEU A 379 -52.26 20.27 -7.09
N LEU A 380 -53.15 19.38 -6.65
CA LEU A 380 -53.74 19.45 -5.30
C LEU A 380 -52.68 19.26 -4.21
N LEU A 381 -51.79 18.28 -4.36
CA LEU A 381 -50.67 18.05 -3.44
C LEU A 381 -49.76 19.29 -3.37
N THR A 382 -49.41 19.87 -4.51
CA THR A 382 -48.62 21.11 -4.57
C THR A 382 -49.34 22.28 -3.88
N SER A 383 -50.64 22.47 -4.14
CA SER A 383 -51.42 23.54 -3.52
C SER A 383 -51.51 23.39 -2.00
N ASN A 384 -51.79 22.19 -1.49
CA ASN A 384 -51.84 21.92 -0.06
C ASN A 384 -50.48 22.21 0.59
N ARG A 385 -49.39 21.77 -0.04
CA ARG A 385 -48.04 22.02 0.47
C ARG A 385 -47.67 23.50 0.44
N MET A 386 -48.13 24.26 -0.56
CA MET A 386 -47.96 25.71 -0.61
C MET A 386 -48.70 26.40 0.55
N MET A 387 -49.95 26.03 0.83
CA MET A 387 -50.72 26.59 1.95
C MET A 387 -50.07 26.31 3.32
N GLU A 388 -49.49 25.11 3.50
CA GLU A 388 -48.71 24.77 4.68
C GLU A 388 -47.47 25.67 4.81
N TYR A 389 -46.72 25.85 3.72
CA TYR A 389 -45.57 26.74 3.72
C TYR A 389 -45.97 28.19 3.99
N GLU A 390 -47.06 28.70 3.43
CA GLU A 390 -47.57 30.04 3.74
C GLU A 390 -47.88 30.20 5.23
N LYS A 391 -48.47 29.18 5.86
CA LYS A 391 -48.71 29.20 7.31
C LYS A 391 -47.39 29.28 8.08
N VAL A 392 -46.43 28.43 7.75
CA VAL A 392 -45.10 28.44 8.37
C VAL A 392 -44.39 29.79 8.17
N PHE A 393 -44.49 30.40 6.98
CA PHE A 393 -43.92 31.71 6.71
C PHE A 393 -44.59 32.81 7.53
N ARG A 394 -45.92 32.79 7.68
CA ARG A 394 -46.65 33.73 8.54
C ARG A 394 -46.21 33.59 10.00
N ASP A 395 -46.14 32.37 10.51
CA ASP A 395 -45.72 32.09 11.89
C ASP A 395 -44.26 32.52 12.14
N MET A 396 -43.37 32.26 11.17
CA MET A 396 -41.97 32.69 11.23
C MET A 396 -41.86 34.22 11.25
N ASN A 397 -42.58 34.92 10.38
CA ASN A 397 -42.58 36.39 10.34
C ASN A 397 -43.15 36.99 11.63
N ALA A 398 -44.20 36.41 12.20
CA ALA A 398 -44.72 36.81 13.50
C ALA A 398 -43.68 36.63 14.62
N LYS A 399 -42.92 35.53 14.61
CA LYS A 399 -41.85 35.29 15.58
C LYS A 399 -40.70 36.27 15.41
N ILE A 400 -40.31 36.59 14.17
CA ILE A 400 -39.31 37.62 13.87
C ILE A 400 -39.75 38.96 14.46
N GLY A 401 -40.99 39.41 14.21
CA GLY A 401 -41.50 40.66 14.75
C GLY A 401 -41.56 40.70 16.29
N HIS A 402 -41.88 39.57 16.93
CA HIS A 402 -41.83 39.47 18.39
C HIS A 402 -40.40 39.61 18.91
N LEU A 403 -39.45 38.87 18.32
CA LEU A 403 -38.04 38.93 18.73
C LEU A 403 -37.45 40.33 18.51
N GLU A 404 -37.81 41.01 17.42
CA GLU A 404 -37.40 42.40 17.18
C GLU A 404 -37.93 43.35 18.26
N SER A 405 -39.21 43.23 18.60
CA SER A 405 -39.85 44.04 19.66
C SER A 405 -39.23 43.81 21.03
N GLU A 406 -38.97 42.55 21.38
CA GLU A 406 -38.29 42.17 22.61
C GLU A 406 -36.86 42.71 22.66
N ASN A 407 -36.12 42.62 21.54
CA ASN A 407 -34.76 43.15 21.44
C ASN A 407 -34.72 44.68 21.62
N ILE A 408 -35.71 45.41 21.07
CA ILE A 408 -35.87 46.85 21.32
C ILE A 408 -36.13 47.12 22.81
N SER A 409 -37.03 46.38 23.45
CA SER A 409 -37.33 46.51 24.88
C SER A 409 -36.09 46.26 25.76
N LEU A 410 -35.37 45.17 25.50
CA LEU A 410 -34.15 44.81 26.23
C LEU A 410 -33.05 45.87 26.06
N ARG A 411 -32.86 46.39 24.84
CA ARG A 411 -31.92 47.50 24.60
C ARG A 411 -32.30 48.75 25.38
N ASN A 412 -33.58 49.10 25.44
CA ASN A 412 -34.07 50.24 26.22
C ASN A 412 -33.85 50.01 27.73
N GLN A 413 -34.17 48.82 28.25
CA GLN A 413 -33.93 48.46 29.65
C GLN A 413 -32.44 48.50 30.00
N LEU A 414 -31.58 48.02 29.11
CA LEU A 414 -30.13 48.07 29.28
C LEU A 414 -29.64 49.52 29.33
N SER A 415 -30.14 50.39 28.45
CA SER A 415 -29.83 51.84 28.46
C SER A 415 -30.25 52.50 29.78
N VAL A 416 -31.45 52.22 30.27
CA VAL A 416 -31.94 52.72 31.56
C VAL A 416 -31.08 52.21 32.71
N SER A 417 -30.70 50.94 32.70
CA SER A 417 -29.89 50.32 33.75
C SER A 417 -28.47 50.88 33.75
N LEU A 418 -27.88 51.11 32.58
CA LEU A 418 -26.59 51.79 32.43
C LEU A 418 -26.64 53.21 33.01
N ASN A 419 -27.71 53.96 32.73
CA ASN A 419 -27.88 55.31 33.30
C ASN A 419 -27.95 55.27 34.84
N LYS A 420 -28.72 54.32 35.41
CA LYS A 420 -28.78 54.12 36.87
C LYS A 420 -27.44 53.70 37.48
N LEU A 421 -26.68 52.83 36.81
CA LEU A 421 -25.35 52.44 37.28
C LEU A 421 -24.40 53.62 37.25
N ASN A 422 -24.47 54.48 36.24
CA ASN A 422 -23.67 55.69 36.17
C ASN A 422 -23.99 56.67 37.30
N THR A 423 -25.26 56.83 37.69
CA THR A 423 -25.64 57.67 38.83
C THR A 423 -25.15 57.08 40.14
N VAL A 424 -25.35 55.78 40.38
CA VAL A 424 -24.84 55.10 41.58
C VAL A 424 -23.32 55.17 41.66
N ALA A 425 -22.61 54.99 40.53
CA ALA A 425 -21.17 55.12 40.48
C ALA A 425 -20.70 56.55 40.85
N ALA A 426 -21.44 57.58 40.45
CA ALA A 426 -21.18 58.95 40.88
C ALA A 426 -21.37 59.12 42.39
N ASP A 427 -22.48 58.59 42.95
CA ASP A 427 -22.77 58.65 44.39
C ASP A 427 -21.74 57.90 45.24
N VAL A 428 -21.34 56.69 44.80
CA VAL A 428 -20.28 55.90 45.46
C VAL A 428 -18.96 56.66 45.47
N LYS A 429 -18.59 57.33 44.36
CA LYS A 429 -17.39 58.19 44.33
C LYS A 429 -17.47 59.33 45.34
N VAL A 430 -18.64 59.98 45.48
CA VAL A 430 -18.85 61.06 46.46
C VAL A 430 -18.78 60.51 47.89
N ASN A 431 -19.43 59.39 48.18
CA ASN A 431 -19.44 58.78 49.50
C ASN A 431 -18.07 58.24 49.90
N ALA A 432 -17.29 57.68 48.96
CA ALA A 432 -15.92 57.27 49.21
C ALA A 432 -15.05 58.47 49.65
N ARG A 433 -15.17 59.63 48.98
CA ARG A 433 -14.50 60.87 49.40
C ARG A 433 -14.91 61.27 50.82
N LYS A 434 -16.21 61.26 51.14
CA LYS A 434 -16.72 61.56 52.50
C LYS A 434 -16.17 60.59 53.55
N ALA A 435 -16.20 59.28 53.29
CA ALA A 435 -15.70 58.26 54.20
C ALA A 435 -14.19 58.42 54.49
N THR A 436 -13.39 58.78 53.48
CA THR A 436 -11.96 59.07 53.70
C THR A 436 -11.74 60.31 54.58
N SER A 437 -12.61 61.32 54.49
CA SER A 437 -12.59 62.48 55.40
C SER A 437 -12.92 62.06 56.83
N ILE A 438 -14.05 61.37 57.02
CA ILE A 438 -14.49 60.89 58.34
C ILE A 438 -13.44 59.97 58.97
N SER A 439 -12.79 59.09 58.19
CA SER A 439 -11.71 58.23 58.69
C SER A 439 -10.50 59.03 59.21
N LYS A 440 -10.21 60.19 58.63
CA LYS A 440 -9.17 61.10 59.15
C LYS A 440 -9.64 61.75 60.45
N ASP A 441 -10.89 62.20 60.50
CA ASP A 441 -11.48 62.83 61.68
C ASP A 441 -11.55 61.86 62.87
N VAL A 442 -11.97 60.61 62.66
CA VAL A 442 -11.99 59.56 63.70
C VAL A 442 -10.59 59.24 64.21
N ARG A 443 -9.58 59.19 63.33
CA ARG A 443 -8.18 59.01 63.76
C ARG A 443 -7.71 60.18 64.63
N HIS A 444 -8.09 61.41 64.26
CA HIS A 444 -7.79 62.60 65.05
C HIS A 444 -8.46 62.54 66.43
N VAL A 445 -9.76 62.27 66.50
CA VAL A 445 -10.48 62.14 67.78
C VAL A 445 -9.93 60.99 68.63
N GLY A 446 -9.62 59.84 68.03
CA GLY A 446 -9.00 58.72 68.74
C GLY A 446 -7.65 59.09 69.36
N SER A 447 -6.85 59.92 68.67
CA SER A 447 -5.59 60.44 69.21
C SER A 447 -5.82 61.40 70.39
N GLN A 448 -6.87 62.21 70.35
CA GLN A 448 -7.27 63.10 71.46
C GLN A 448 -7.74 62.29 72.68
N ILE A 449 -8.63 61.31 72.48
CA ILE A 449 -9.13 60.45 73.57
C ILE A 449 -7.98 59.71 74.25
N LYS A 450 -7.02 59.17 73.50
CA LYS A 450 -5.85 58.49 74.08
C LYS A 450 -5.02 59.41 74.97
N THR A 451 -4.88 60.67 74.54
CA THR A 451 -4.22 61.73 75.33
C THR A 451 -5.00 62.05 76.60
N THR A 452 -6.33 62.26 76.49
CA THR A 452 -7.18 62.56 77.64
C THR A 452 -7.29 61.41 78.63
N ALA A 453 -7.38 60.16 78.16
CA ALA A 453 -7.39 58.96 79.01
C ALA A 453 -6.09 58.82 79.80
N LYS A 454 -4.94 59.16 79.19
CA LYS A 454 -3.66 59.23 79.89
C LYS A 454 -3.71 60.27 81.01
N HIS A 455 -4.18 61.48 80.72
CA HIS A 455 -4.34 62.53 81.73
C HIS A 455 -5.31 62.15 82.87
N LEU A 456 -6.42 61.48 82.56
CA LEU A 456 -7.38 60.99 83.55
C LEU A 456 -6.78 59.90 84.44
N GLY A 457 -6.03 58.96 83.86
CA GLY A 457 -5.31 57.94 84.64
C GLY A 457 -4.27 58.55 85.57
N ASP A 458 -3.54 59.57 85.09
CA ASP A 458 -2.61 60.34 85.92
C ASP A 458 -3.35 61.07 87.07
N HIS A 459 -4.54 61.62 86.81
CA HIS A 459 -5.37 62.30 87.81
C HIS A 459 -6.04 61.35 88.82
N GLU A 460 -6.52 60.18 88.39
CA GLU A 460 -7.12 59.18 89.28
C GLU A 460 -6.07 58.60 90.24
N LYS A 461 -4.85 58.37 89.74
CA LYS A 461 -3.71 57.99 90.57
C LYS A 461 -3.42 59.07 91.62
N HIS A 462 -3.43 60.34 91.22
CA HIS A 462 -3.22 61.46 92.13
C HIS A 462 -4.32 61.57 93.21
N THR A 463 -5.59 61.41 92.83
CA THR A 463 -6.73 61.53 93.77
C THR A 463 -6.83 60.34 94.73
N LYS A 464 -6.52 59.11 94.30
CA LYS A 464 -6.38 57.95 95.19
C LYS A 464 -5.28 58.18 96.24
N ASP A 465 -4.14 58.74 95.82
CA ASP A 465 -3.06 59.08 96.75
C ASP A 465 -3.50 60.14 97.77
N GLU A 466 -4.30 61.15 97.36
CA GLU A 466 -4.86 62.15 98.27
C GLU A 466 -5.94 61.59 99.20
N PHE A 467 -6.89 60.78 98.70
CA PHE A 467 -7.90 60.14 99.54
C PHE A 467 -7.27 59.20 100.57
N LEU A 468 -6.21 58.47 100.19
CA LEU A 468 -5.49 57.59 101.13
C LEU A 468 -4.81 58.40 102.24
N LYS A 469 -4.34 59.62 101.96
CA LYS A 469 -3.87 60.55 103.00
C LYS A 469 -5.02 60.97 103.92
N ILE A 470 -6.16 61.38 103.38
CA ILE A 470 -7.31 61.84 104.17
C ILE A 470 -7.90 60.70 105.02
N TYR A 471 -8.07 59.49 104.45
CA TYR A 471 -8.55 58.32 105.18
C TYR A 471 -7.60 57.96 106.34
N LYS A 472 -6.28 58.01 106.12
CA LYS A 472 -5.30 57.84 107.20
C LYS A 472 -5.48 58.90 108.29
N GLN A 473 -5.75 60.16 107.94
CA GLN A 473 -6.01 61.21 108.92
C GLN A 473 -7.30 60.99 109.73
N LEU A 474 -8.42 60.62 109.08
CA LEU A 474 -9.70 60.38 109.76
C LEU A 474 -9.68 59.12 110.64
N LYS A 475 -8.91 58.08 110.25
CA LYS A 475 -8.69 56.88 111.07
C LYS A 475 -7.88 57.20 112.34
N ILE A 476 -6.86 58.09 112.23
CA ILE A 476 -6.07 58.57 113.38
C ILE A 476 -6.93 59.41 114.34
N ALA A 477 -7.87 60.20 113.82
CA ALA A 477 -8.81 60.98 114.64
C ALA A 477 -9.81 60.13 115.45
N GLY A 478 -9.77 58.80 115.35
CA GLY A 478 -10.60 57.89 116.16
C GLY A 478 -12.09 57.84 115.79
N ILE A 479 -12.48 58.42 114.66
CA ILE A 479 -13.89 58.53 114.21
C ILE A 479 -14.32 57.32 113.37
N LEU A 480 -13.44 56.86 112.49
CA LEU A 480 -13.64 55.64 111.71
C LEU A 480 -13.03 54.47 112.48
N LYS A 481 -13.77 53.36 112.65
CA LYS A 481 -13.26 52.17 113.35
C LYS A 481 -11.98 51.59 112.74
#